data_AF-A0A2G9LN18-F1
#
_entry.id   AF-A0A2G9LN18-F1
#
_cell.length_a   1.000
_cell.length_b   1.000
_cell.length_c   1.000
_cell.angle_alpha   90.00
_cell.angle_beta   90.00
_cell.angle_gamma   90.00
#
_symmetry.space_group_name_H-M   'P 1'
#
loop_
_entity.id
_entity.type
_entity.pdbx_description
1 polymer ?
#
loop_
_entity_poly.entity_id
_entity_poly.type
_entity_poly.pdbx_seq_one_letter_code
_entity_poly.pdbx_strand_id
1 'polypeptide(L)'
;MMSIRIIGTSHISRKSVSAITAAISEQLPSVIAIELDPNRLEGLFADPDAKKPGPLETIRQVGVQGYVFALLGGYAERKMGDLVGMKPGDEMRHAVILARKHHLPLALIDQDIHTTLKRFSKSFSWTEKWRLIYDLMFGRFNKDLNFDLNDVPDEELIETMLEKVRQ
;
A
#
# COMPACT_ATOMS: atom_id res chain seq x y z
N MET A 1 -32.14 14.23 -8.46
CA MET A 1 -30.94 14.17 -9.32
C MET A 1 -29.91 13.29 -8.64
N MET A 2 -29.28 12.36 -9.37
CA MET A 2 -28.11 11.63 -8.87
C MET A 2 -26.87 12.44 -9.19
N SER A 3 -26.09 12.80 -8.18
CA SER A 3 -24.84 13.53 -8.32
C SER A 3 -23.68 12.66 -7.84
N ILE A 4 -22.67 12.48 -8.69
CA ILE A 4 -21.43 11.80 -8.32
C ILE A 4 -20.36 12.88 -8.13
N ARG A 5 -19.64 12.81 -7.00
CA ARG A 5 -18.48 13.66 -6.72
C ARG A 5 -17.24 12.78 -6.59
N ILE A 6 -16.24 13.05 -7.41
CA ILE A 6 -14.95 12.35 -7.38
C ILE A 6 -13.97 13.24 -6.62
N ILE A 7 -13.29 12.66 -5.62
CA ILE A 7 -12.26 13.34 -4.84
C ILE A 7 -10.94 12.66 -5.17
N GLY A 8 -10.09 13.34 -5.93
CA GLY A 8 -8.71 12.92 -6.10
C GLY A 8 -7.98 13.05 -4.77
N THR A 9 -7.44 11.94 -4.27
CA THR A 9 -6.58 11.93 -3.09
C THR A 9 -5.16 11.66 -3.54
N SER A 10 -4.19 12.33 -2.92
CA SER A 10 -2.82 11.85 -2.94
C SER A 10 -2.67 11.04 -1.66
N HIS A 11 -2.42 9.74 -1.79
CA HIS A 11 -1.99 8.90 -0.67
C HIS A 11 -0.92 9.69 0.08
N ILE A 12 -1.15 9.90 1.38
CA ILE A 12 -0.23 10.65 2.24
C ILE A 12 -0.34 12.20 2.10
N SER A 13 -1.55 12.76 2.21
CA SER A 13 -1.75 14.22 2.23
C SER A 13 -2.80 14.71 3.22
N ARG A 14 -2.40 15.64 4.09
CA ARG A 14 -3.31 16.40 4.98
C ARG A 14 -4.42 17.12 4.20
N LYS A 15 -4.11 17.60 2.99
CA LYS A 15 -5.11 18.27 2.14
C LYS A 15 -6.22 17.32 1.72
N SER A 16 -5.89 16.05 1.46
CA SER A 16 -6.88 15.02 1.13
C SER A 16 -7.81 14.74 2.31
N VAL A 17 -7.29 14.65 3.54
CA VAL A 17 -8.12 14.49 4.75
C VAL A 17 -9.11 15.63 4.92
N SER A 18 -8.68 16.88 4.75
CA SER A 18 -9.58 18.04 4.84
C SER A 18 -10.64 18.03 3.75
N ALA A 19 -10.28 17.71 2.50
CA ALA A 19 -11.21 17.62 1.39
C ALA A 19 -12.27 16.53 1.58
N ILE A 20 -11.86 15.36 2.08
CA ILE A 20 -12.74 14.25 2.44
C ILE A 20 -13.69 14.67 3.56
N THR A 21 -13.16 15.33 4.60
CA THR A 21 -13.97 15.78 5.74
C THR A 21 -15.06 16.74 5.32
N ALA A 22 -14.72 17.76 4.53
CA ALA A 22 -15.68 18.71 3.99
C ALA A 22 -16.73 18.00 3.12
N ALA A 23 -16.29 17.15 2.19
CA ALA A 23 -17.22 16.46 1.31
C ALA A 23 -18.20 15.54 2.05
N ILE A 24 -17.74 14.76 3.02
CA ILE A 24 -18.62 13.82 3.75
C ILE A 24 -19.51 14.58 4.75
N SER A 25 -18.93 15.49 5.54
CA SER A 25 -19.64 16.12 6.66
C SER A 25 -20.64 17.19 6.20
N GLU A 26 -20.35 17.88 5.09
CA GLU A 26 -21.23 18.93 4.57
C GLU A 26 -22.32 18.37 3.64
N GLN A 27 -22.00 17.32 2.87
CA GLN A 27 -22.91 16.81 1.83
C GLN A 27 -23.71 15.59 2.27
N LEU A 28 -23.24 14.84 3.29
CA LEU A 28 -23.87 13.62 3.79
C LEU A 28 -24.35 12.70 2.66
N PRO A 29 -23.42 12.20 1.81
CA PRO A 29 -23.78 11.42 0.64
C PRO A 29 -24.51 10.13 1.04
N SER A 30 -25.38 9.62 0.17
CA SER A 30 -26.10 8.37 0.40
C SER A 30 -25.20 7.12 0.42
N VAL A 31 -24.00 7.22 -0.16
CA VAL A 31 -22.98 6.17 -0.15
C VAL A 31 -21.61 6.81 -0.35
N ILE A 32 -20.60 6.25 0.30
CA ILE A 32 -19.18 6.60 0.08
C ILE A 32 -18.52 5.41 -0.61
N ALA A 33 -17.96 5.65 -1.80
CA ALA A 33 -17.16 4.66 -2.52
C ALA A 33 -15.67 4.95 -2.31
N ILE A 34 -14.89 3.94 -1.90
CA ILE A 34 -13.44 4.05 -1.69
C ILE A 34 -12.72 3.05 -2.60
N GLU A 35 -11.69 3.53 -3.29
CA GLU A 35 -10.73 2.73 -4.06
C GLU A 35 -9.84 1.92 -3.11
N LEU A 36 -10.42 0.89 -2.52
CA LEU A 36 -9.78 -0.01 -1.58
C LEU A 36 -10.47 -1.38 -1.62
N ASP A 37 -9.70 -2.46 -1.53
CA ASP A 37 -10.23 -3.82 -1.43
C ASP A 37 -10.43 -4.26 0.04
N PRO A 38 -11.21 -5.33 0.31
CA PRO A 38 -11.48 -5.78 1.68
C PRO A 38 -10.23 -6.12 2.50
N ASN A 39 -9.22 -6.77 1.89
CA ASN A 39 -8.00 -7.14 2.60
C ASN A 39 -7.21 -5.89 3.00
N ARG A 40 -7.14 -4.91 2.09
CA ARG A 40 -6.49 -3.62 2.39
C ARG A 40 -7.28 -2.81 3.42
N LEU A 41 -8.62 -2.86 3.41
CA LEU A 41 -9.44 -2.24 4.46
C LEU A 41 -9.14 -2.84 5.83
N GLU A 42 -9.05 -4.16 5.94
CA GLU A 42 -8.63 -4.81 7.19
C GLU A 42 -7.24 -4.35 7.61
N GLY A 43 -6.30 -4.27 6.65
CA GLY A 43 -4.96 -3.75 6.88
C GLY A 43 -4.91 -2.31 7.42
N LEU A 44 -5.84 -1.44 7.03
CA LEU A 44 -5.90 -0.06 7.56
C LEU A 44 -6.22 0.00 9.04
N PHE A 45 -6.92 -1.01 9.58
CA PHE A 45 -7.34 -1.07 10.98
C PHE A 45 -6.61 -2.15 11.79
N ALA A 46 -5.78 -2.96 11.14
CA ALA A 46 -4.97 -3.97 11.78
C ALA A 46 -4.04 -3.34 12.82
N ASP A 47 -3.94 -3.99 13.97
CA ASP A 47 -2.97 -3.63 14.99
C ASP A 47 -1.55 -3.82 14.40
N PRO A 48 -0.67 -2.81 14.46
CA PRO A 48 0.72 -2.96 14.04
C PRO A 48 1.44 -4.14 14.70
N ASP A 49 1.03 -4.50 15.92
CA ASP A 49 1.57 -5.58 16.73
C ASP A 49 0.86 -6.93 16.50
N ALA A 50 -0.20 -6.95 15.69
CA ALA A 50 -0.85 -8.19 15.28
C ALA A 50 0.12 -9.07 14.46
N LYS A 51 0.04 -10.39 14.66
CA LYS A 51 0.78 -11.37 13.87
C LYS A 51 0.44 -11.19 12.39
N LYS A 52 1.35 -10.56 11.65
CA LYS A 52 1.30 -10.53 10.19
C LYS A 52 1.52 -11.95 9.66
N PRO A 53 0.90 -12.31 8.51
CA PRO A 53 1.21 -13.56 7.84
C PRO A 53 2.71 -13.67 7.64
N GLY A 54 3.26 -14.84 7.97
CA GLY A 54 4.69 -15.07 7.87
C GLY A 54 5.16 -14.97 6.41
N PRO A 55 6.45 -14.71 6.16
CA PRO A 55 6.99 -14.57 4.80
C PRO A 55 6.60 -15.72 3.87
N LEU A 56 6.61 -16.96 4.37
CA LEU A 56 6.23 -18.16 3.62
C LEU A 56 4.76 -18.15 3.17
N GLU A 57 3.86 -17.62 3.98
CA GLU A 57 2.42 -17.57 3.71
C GLU A 57 2.12 -16.53 2.64
N THR A 58 2.69 -15.33 2.77
CA THR A 58 2.57 -14.28 1.75
C THR A 58 3.21 -14.73 0.43
N ILE A 59 4.39 -15.35 0.46
CA ILE A 59 5.03 -15.91 -0.75
C ILE A 59 4.14 -16.96 -1.43
N ARG A 60 3.42 -17.81 -0.68
CA ARG A 60 2.48 -18.77 -1.27
C ARG A 60 1.29 -18.09 -1.95
N GLN A 61 0.84 -16.95 -1.44
CA GLN A 61 -0.30 -16.21 -1.97
C GLN A 61 0.06 -15.39 -3.22
N VAL A 62 1.16 -14.63 -3.16
CA VAL A 62 1.53 -13.65 -4.22
C VAL A 62 2.78 -14.03 -5.02
N GLY A 63 3.43 -15.13 -4.67
CA GLY A 63 4.74 -15.49 -5.21
C GLY A 63 5.86 -14.66 -4.60
N VAL A 64 7.10 -15.13 -4.76
CA VAL A 64 8.29 -14.45 -4.21
C VAL A 64 8.43 -13.03 -4.75
N GLN A 65 8.09 -12.81 -6.02
CA GLN A 65 8.14 -11.49 -6.64
C GLN A 65 7.10 -10.54 -6.05
N GLY A 66 5.84 -10.98 -5.94
CA GLY A 66 4.79 -10.18 -5.33
C GLY A 66 5.12 -9.82 -3.88
N TYR A 67 5.78 -10.72 -3.15
CA TYR A 67 6.27 -10.46 -1.81
C TYR A 67 7.34 -9.37 -1.78
N VAL A 68 8.36 -9.43 -2.64
CA VAL A 68 9.41 -8.39 -2.72
C VAL A 68 8.82 -7.03 -3.09
N PHE A 69 7.90 -6.98 -4.06
CA PHE A 69 7.23 -5.72 -4.41
C PHE A 69 6.39 -5.17 -3.27
N ALA A 70 5.70 -6.03 -2.51
CA ALA A 70 4.97 -5.59 -1.32
C ALA A 70 5.91 -5.01 -0.26
N LEU A 71 7.10 -5.59 -0.07
CA LEU A 71 8.12 -5.05 0.84
C LEU A 71 8.65 -3.68 0.37
N LEU A 72 9.02 -3.57 -0.90
CA LEU A 72 9.55 -2.32 -1.47
C LEU A 72 8.49 -1.21 -1.49
N GLY A 73 7.27 -1.55 -1.89
CA GLY A 73 6.13 -0.62 -1.89
C GLY A 73 5.83 -0.13 -0.48
N GLY A 74 5.66 -1.04 0.48
CA GLY A 74 5.42 -0.69 1.88
C GLY A 74 6.56 0.12 2.51
N TYR A 75 7.80 -0.10 2.05
CA TYR A 75 8.94 0.69 2.48
C TYR A 75 8.94 2.12 1.94
N ALA A 76 8.76 2.28 0.63
CA ALA A 76 8.65 3.60 -0.01
C ALA A 76 7.47 4.40 0.58
N GLU A 77 6.34 3.72 0.78
CA GLU A 77 5.15 4.25 1.43
C GLU A 77 5.44 4.74 2.86
N ARG A 78 6.15 3.95 3.69
CA ARG A 78 6.56 4.36 5.05
C ARG A 78 7.44 5.60 5.02
N LYS A 79 8.49 5.62 4.18
CA LYS A 79 9.42 6.76 4.14
C LYS A 79 8.72 8.03 3.66
N MET A 80 7.87 7.94 2.64
CA MET A 80 7.03 9.07 2.22
C MET A 80 6.10 9.53 3.34
N GLY A 81 5.58 8.58 4.13
CA GLY A 81 4.72 8.87 5.26
C GLY A 81 5.40 9.66 6.37
N ASP A 82 6.64 9.28 6.72
CA ASP A 82 7.43 9.96 7.73
C ASP A 82 7.78 11.40 7.30
N LEU A 83 8.08 11.62 6.02
CA LEU A 83 8.40 12.94 5.46
C LEU A 83 7.24 13.95 5.56
N VAL A 84 6.01 13.49 5.44
CA VAL A 84 4.82 14.37 5.46
C VAL A 84 4.00 14.24 6.76
N GLY A 85 4.43 13.36 7.67
CA GLY A 85 3.83 13.11 8.98
C GLY A 85 2.43 12.47 8.91
N MET A 86 2.20 11.60 7.93
CA MET A 86 0.93 10.89 7.73
C MET A 86 1.22 9.48 7.23
N LYS A 87 0.48 8.47 7.67
CA LYS A 87 0.69 7.10 7.17
C LYS A 87 -0.06 6.89 5.84
N PRO A 88 0.50 6.09 4.92
CA PRO A 88 -0.22 5.60 3.75
C PRO A 88 -1.58 5.03 4.13
N GLY A 89 -2.63 5.48 3.43
CA GLY A 89 -4.00 5.05 3.71
C GLY A 89 -4.68 5.77 4.87
N ASP A 90 -4.05 6.74 5.54
CA ASP A 90 -4.69 7.54 6.58
C ASP A 90 -5.89 8.32 6.06
N GLU A 91 -5.83 8.83 4.82
CA GLU A 91 -6.97 9.51 4.21
C GLU A 91 -8.16 8.56 3.98
N MET A 92 -7.89 7.31 3.57
CA MET A 92 -8.92 6.28 3.42
C MET A 92 -9.47 5.83 4.78
N ARG A 93 -8.59 5.63 5.78
CA ARG A 93 -8.97 5.31 7.15
C ARG A 93 -9.88 6.39 7.72
N HIS A 94 -9.56 7.65 7.49
CA HIS A 94 -10.37 8.80 7.90
C HIS A 94 -11.75 8.81 7.21
N ALA A 95 -11.81 8.53 5.92
CA ALA A 95 -13.08 8.40 5.20
C ALA A 95 -13.97 7.29 5.80
N VAL A 96 -13.39 6.13 6.13
CA VAL A 96 -14.11 5.01 6.78
C VAL A 96 -14.61 5.40 8.17
N ILE A 97 -13.80 6.12 8.97
CA ILE A 97 -14.21 6.61 10.30
C ILE A 97 -15.38 7.58 10.17
N LEU A 98 -15.32 8.52 9.23
CA LEU A 98 -16.42 9.47 8.97
C LEU A 98 -17.68 8.76 8.48
N ALA A 99 -17.56 7.78 7.58
CA ALA A 99 -18.69 6.97 7.14
C ALA A 99 -19.37 6.29 8.33
N ARG A 100 -18.60 5.66 9.23
CA ARG A 100 -19.12 5.03 10.45
C ARG A 100 -19.79 6.04 11.38
N LYS A 101 -19.14 7.19 11.61
CA LYS A 101 -19.64 8.28 12.48
C LYS A 101 -20.98 8.83 12.00
N HIS A 102 -21.16 8.98 10.70
CA HIS A 102 -22.38 9.50 10.10
C HIS A 102 -23.37 8.39 9.67
N HIS A 103 -23.07 7.13 10.00
CA HIS A 103 -23.87 5.96 9.62
C HIS A 103 -24.16 5.87 8.11
N LEU A 104 -23.16 6.25 7.30
CA LEU A 104 -23.24 6.24 5.84
C LEU A 104 -22.78 4.88 5.30
N PRO A 105 -23.50 4.32 4.30
CA PRO A 105 -23.06 3.13 3.59
C PRO A 105 -21.68 3.31 2.95
N LEU A 106 -20.85 2.28 3.05
CA LEU A 106 -19.52 2.23 2.44
C LEU A 106 -19.49 1.17 1.31
N ALA A 107 -18.99 1.56 0.14
CA ALA A 107 -18.73 0.68 -0.99
C ALA A 107 -17.22 0.61 -1.28
N LEU A 108 -16.68 -0.59 -1.35
CA LEU A 108 -15.30 -0.85 -1.76
C LEU A 108 -15.27 -1.08 -3.27
N ILE A 109 -14.47 -0.31 -3.99
CA ILE A 109 -14.48 -0.27 -5.47
C ILE A 109 -13.14 -0.61 -6.12
N ASP A 110 -12.19 -1.19 -5.37
CA ASP A 110 -10.91 -1.68 -5.92
C ASP A 110 -10.90 -3.22 -6.03
N GLN A 111 -10.04 -3.73 -6.91
CA GLN A 111 -9.80 -5.17 -7.07
C GLN A 111 -8.90 -5.69 -5.95
N ASP A 112 -9.01 -6.99 -5.65
CA ASP A 112 -8.10 -7.65 -4.72
C ASP A 112 -6.63 -7.45 -5.14
N ILE A 113 -5.85 -6.83 -4.26
CA ILE A 113 -4.43 -6.56 -4.48
C ILE A 113 -3.62 -7.82 -4.82
N HIS A 114 -4.00 -8.99 -4.29
CA HIS A 114 -3.34 -10.25 -4.63
C HIS A 114 -3.50 -10.60 -6.10
N THR A 115 -4.64 -10.25 -6.71
CA THR A 115 -4.85 -10.45 -8.15
C THR A 115 -3.92 -9.55 -8.96
N THR A 116 -3.77 -8.29 -8.55
CA THR A 116 -2.83 -7.34 -9.16
C THR A 116 -1.40 -7.85 -9.08
N LEU A 117 -0.93 -8.20 -7.87
CA LEU A 117 0.41 -8.71 -7.63
C LEU A 117 0.66 -10.03 -8.38
N LYS A 118 -0.33 -10.92 -8.44
CA LYS A 118 -0.23 -12.17 -9.21
C LYS A 118 -0.12 -11.90 -10.71
N ARG A 119 -0.91 -10.99 -11.26
CA ARG A 119 -0.80 -10.60 -12.68
C ARG A 119 0.55 -9.98 -12.97
N PHE A 120 1.02 -9.09 -12.11
CA PHE A 120 2.32 -8.47 -12.23
C PHE A 120 3.45 -9.49 -12.13
N SER A 121 3.37 -10.48 -11.24
CA SER A 121 4.34 -11.59 -11.21
C SER A 121 4.39 -12.37 -12.53
N LYS A 122 3.31 -12.38 -13.33
CA LYS A 122 3.30 -13.05 -14.64
C LYS A 122 4.01 -12.26 -15.73
N SER A 123 4.21 -10.95 -15.59
CA SER A 123 4.94 -10.15 -16.59
C SER A 123 6.44 -10.41 -16.57
N PHE A 124 6.95 -11.08 -15.54
CA PHE A 124 8.34 -11.51 -15.45
C PHE A 124 8.55 -12.86 -16.11
N SER A 125 9.63 -12.96 -16.88
CA SER A 125 10.17 -14.20 -17.41
C SER A 125 10.60 -15.16 -16.31
N TRP A 126 10.68 -16.45 -16.62
CA TRP A 126 11.14 -17.47 -15.67
C TRP A 126 12.54 -17.20 -15.15
N THR A 127 13.43 -16.64 -15.97
CA THR A 127 14.79 -16.27 -15.57
C THR A 127 14.80 -15.11 -14.57
N GLU A 128 13.96 -14.08 -14.76
CA GLU A 128 13.80 -12.98 -13.80
C GLU A 128 13.18 -13.46 -12.49
N LYS A 129 12.24 -14.42 -12.55
CA LYS A 129 11.69 -15.09 -11.37
C LYS A 129 12.76 -15.79 -10.55
N TRP A 130 13.56 -16.63 -11.21
CA TRP A 130 14.61 -17.38 -10.53
C TRP A 130 15.73 -16.48 -10.02
N ARG A 131 16.08 -15.42 -10.75
CA ARG A 131 17.03 -14.41 -10.29
C ARG A 131 16.55 -13.71 -9.03
N LEU A 132 15.30 -13.24 -9.00
CA LEU A 132 14.74 -12.55 -7.83
C LEU A 132 14.61 -13.47 -6.61
N ILE A 133 14.29 -14.76 -6.82
CA ILE A 133 14.31 -15.79 -5.75
C ILE A 133 15.74 -16.05 -5.27
N TYR A 134 16.70 -16.14 -6.19
CA TYR A 134 18.10 -16.37 -5.88
C TYR A 134 18.69 -15.20 -5.09
N ASP A 135 18.39 -13.97 -5.49
CA ASP A 135 18.82 -12.74 -4.82
C ASP A 135 18.25 -12.68 -3.38
N LEU A 136 16.99 -13.12 -3.19
CA LEU A 136 16.34 -13.22 -1.88
C LEU A 136 16.90 -14.35 -0.99
N MET A 137 17.11 -15.56 -1.53
CA MET A 137 17.53 -16.75 -0.77
C MET A 137 19.00 -16.74 -0.39
N PHE A 138 19.86 -16.26 -1.28
CA PHE A 138 21.30 -16.25 -1.07
C PHE A 138 21.81 -14.91 -0.53
N GLY A 139 20.90 -14.00 -0.14
CA GLY A 139 21.24 -12.66 0.32
C GLY A 139 22.12 -11.91 -0.68
N ARG A 140 22.08 -12.31 -1.96
CA ARG A 140 22.94 -11.79 -3.01
C ARG A 140 22.46 -10.44 -3.54
N PHE A 141 21.55 -9.83 -2.79
CA PHE A 141 21.52 -8.40 -2.61
C PHE A 141 22.89 -7.81 -2.21
N ASN A 142 23.91 -8.59 -1.83
CA ASN A 142 25.26 -8.04 -1.70
C ASN A 142 26.31 -8.51 -2.72
N LYS A 143 26.55 -7.63 -3.70
CA LYS A 143 27.70 -6.72 -3.53
C LYS A 143 27.35 -5.27 -3.16
N ASP A 144 26.07 -4.86 -3.18
CA ASP A 144 25.70 -3.45 -2.96
C ASP A 144 24.48 -3.17 -2.05
N LEU A 145 23.77 -4.16 -1.50
CA LEU A 145 22.59 -3.97 -0.63
C LEU A 145 22.56 -4.98 0.54
N ASN A 146 23.04 -4.57 1.72
CA ASN A 146 22.70 -5.23 2.99
C ASN A 146 21.32 -4.71 3.39
N PHE A 147 20.29 -5.55 3.33
CA PHE A 147 18.98 -5.23 3.91
C PHE A 147 18.76 -6.16 5.09
N ASP A 148 19.15 -5.69 6.28
CA ASP A 148 18.84 -6.37 7.52
C ASP A 148 17.33 -6.22 7.78
N LEU A 149 16.61 -7.35 7.76
CA LEU A 149 15.14 -7.41 7.78
C LEU A 149 14.52 -6.98 9.13
N ASN A 150 15.34 -6.54 10.09
CA ASN A 150 14.90 -5.99 11.36
C ASN A 150 15.30 -4.53 11.58
N ASP A 151 15.95 -3.88 10.60
CA ASP A 151 16.36 -2.47 10.73
C ASP A 151 15.93 -1.62 9.55
N VAL A 152 15.80 -0.31 9.82
CA VAL A 152 15.43 0.68 8.81
C VAL A 152 16.54 0.73 7.75
N PRO A 153 16.21 0.59 6.46
CA PRO A 153 17.19 0.61 5.39
C PRO A 153 17.83 1.99 5.25
N ASP A 154 19.14 2.00 4.98
CA ASP A 154 19.93 3.22 4.91
C ASP A 154 19.48 4.19 3.82
N GLU A 155 19.68 5.48 4.11
CA GLU A 155 19.11 6.61 3.37
C GLU A 155 19.45 6.59 1.86
N GLU A 156 20.65 6.11 1.57
CA GLU A 156 21.31 5.97 0.27
C GLU A 156 20.60 4.94 -0.65
N LEU A 157 20.06 3.87 -0.07
CA LEU A 157 19.30 2.87 -0.83
C LEU A 157 17.97 3.45 -1.32
N ILE A 158 17.33 4.32 -0.54
CA ILE A 158 16.06 4.92 -0.93
C ILE A 158 16.26 5.92 -2.05
N GLU A 159 17.33 6.72 -1.98
CA GLU A 159 17.67 7.65 -3.06
C GLU A 159 17.94 6.90 -4.37
N THR A 160 18.69 5.79 -4.29
CA THR A 160 18.99 4.94 -5.45
C THR A 160 17.71 4.34 -6.08
N MET A 161 16.73 3.97 -5.26
CA MET A 161 15.43 3.48 -5.76
C MET A 161 14.57 4.60 -6.37
N LEU A 162 14.59 5.79 -5.78
CA LEU A 162 13.87 6.96 -6.29
C LEU A 162 14.44 7.47 -7.62
N GLU A 163 15.75 7.41 -7.82
CA GLU A 163 16.38 7.78 -9.09
C GLU A 163 16.00 6.84 -10.24
N LYS A 164 15.88 5.54 -9.98
CA LYS A 164 15.52 4.54 -11.00
C LYS A 164 14.06 4.61 -11.45
N VAL A 165 13.15 5.12 -10.61
CA VAL A 165 11.73 5.33 -10.96
C VAL A 165 11.54 6.62 -11.78
N ARG A 166 12.54 7.51 -11.77
CA ARG A 166 12.49 8.79 -12.46
C ARG A 166 12.98 8.73 -13.91
N GLN A 167 13.39 7.54 -14.39
CA GLN A 167 13.66 7.21 -15.79
C GLN A 167 12.50 6.38 -16.37
#